data_AF-A0A9W7GBQ7-F1
#
_entry.id   AF-A0A9W7GBQ7-F1
#
_cell.length_a   1.000
_cell.length_b   1.000
_cell.length_c   1.000
_cell.angle_alpha   90.00
_cell.angle_beta   90.00
_cell.angle_gamma   90.00
#
_symmetry.space_group_name_H-M   'P 1'
#
loop_
_entity.id
_entity.type
_entity.pdbx_description
1 polymer ?
#
loop_
_entity_poly.entity_id
_entity_poly.type
_entity_poly.pdbx_seq_one_letter_code
_entity_poly.pdbx_strand_id
1 'polypeptide(L)'
;MQAIDNAHYTYVPSAKLIDRSVDTPIGSALPPNALVYVFQTRGKKKKGRRPYLKARVISDPAFGKDVAADENEGQDIDRRIEVVYPKGSTYRVRRDELYPIFEKSVDDPTYIFGTRNGTRRDTWHLAETGLLDKLVLVCTETDAYRRLCMLHVTRSDTFLEIGCDYGICIGAVLKSCAVAEPEPRRERDEPYVPRKVEERILGIDISAESIDIARKSHEGFCFDVIDALSMQGLEDIKNLADKTLGGPPTVVAIDINGVREVEAVQKCIRNAMTLGPRLIIVKSRNLYPLL
;
A
#
# COMPACT_ATOMS: atom_id res chain seq x y z
N MET A 1 13.04 11.83 22.13
CA MET A 1 12.65 10.80 21.16
C MET A 1 13.74 10.78 20.11
N GLN A 2 14.69 9.84 20.18
CA GLN A 2 15.60 9.64 19.04
C GLN A 2 14.68 9.27 17.89
N ALA A 3 14.58 10.15 16.89
CA ALA A 3 13.88 9.86 15.66
C ALA A 3 14.34 8.46 15.24
N ILE A 4 13.44 7.65 14.70
CA ILE A 4 13.84 6.46 13.97
C ILE A 4 14.54 7.01 12.73
N ASP A 5 15.79 7.43 12.90
CA ASP A 5 16.58 8.20 11.95
C ASP A 5 17.19 7.20 10.96
N ASN A 6 16.29 6.48 10.31
CA ASN A 6 16.62 5.68 9.16
C ASN A 6 16.29 6.58 7.97
N ALA A 7 17.32 7.22 7.42
CA ALA A 7 17.27 8.17 6.30
C ALA A 7 16.57 7.66 5.03
N HIS A 8 16.07 6.42 5.04
CA HIS A 8 15.51 5.73 3.88
C HIS A 8 14.02 5.42 3.99
N TYR A 9 13.34 5.61 5.14
CA TYR A 9 11.91 5.32 5.24
C TYR A 9 11.10 6.50 5.77
N THR A 10 10.02 6.82 5.07
CA THR A 10 9.08 7.86 5.49
C THR A 10 7.92 7.24 6.27
N TYR A 11 7.68 7.72 7.49
CA TYR A 11 6.53 7.30 8.30
C TYR A 11 5.32 8.18 8.00
N VAL A 12 4.18 7.56 7.69
CA VAL A 12 2.94 8.25 7.35
C VAL A 12 1.79 7.71 8.18
N PRO A 13 1.18 8.54 9.06
CA PRO A 13 -0.07 8.22 9.72
C PRO A 13 -1.16 7.96 8.68
N SER A 14 -1.91 6.87 8.82
CA SER A 14 -2.96 6.50 7.88
C SER A 14 -4.07 7.54 7.79
N ALA A 15 -4.33 8.32 8.85
CA ALA A 15 -5.28 9.44 8.75
C ALA A 15 -4.79 10.51 7.77
N LYS A 16 -3.48 10.71 7.58
CA LYS A 16 -3.00 11.60 6.52
C LYS A 16 -3.40 11.06 5.13
N LEU A 17 -3.52 9.75 4.95
CA LEU A 17 -3.99 9.18 3.68
C LEU A 17 -5.51 9.20 3.50
N ILE A 18 -6.28 9.18 4.59
CA ILE A 18 -7.74 8.92 4.59
C ILE A 18 -8.56 10.15 4.98
N ASP A 19 -8.02 10.99 5.86
CA ASP A 19 -8.70 12.13 6.45
C ASP A 19 -8.72 13.31 5.50
N ARG A 20 -9.91 13.88 5.36
CA ARG A 20 -10.20 15.03 4.50
C ARG A 20 -9.79 16.36 5.13
N SER A 21 -9.58 16.39 6.45
CA SER A 21 -9.27 17.61 7.20
C SER A 21 -7.80 17.78 7.57
N VAL A 22 -6.95 16.82 7.22
CA VAL A 22 -5.50 16.91 7.48
C VAL A 22 -4.83 17.17 6.15
N ASP A 23 -4.04 18.25 6.09
CA ASP A 23 -3.25 18.81 4.96
C ASP A 23 -2.29 17.82 4.29
N THR A 24 -2.83 16.69 3.88
CA THR A 24 -2.21 15.76 2.99
C THR A 24 -2.82 16.10 1.63
N PRO A 25 -2.05 16.22 0.55
CA PRO A 25 -2.52 16.76 -0.72
C PRO A 25 -3.50 15.82 -1.44
N ILE A 26 -4.64 15.52 -0.83
CA ILE A 26 -5.82 14.89 -1.43
C ILE A 26 -6.38 15.82 -2.52
N GLY A 27 -5.94 17.09 -2.58
CA GLY A 27 -6.16 17.96 -3.73
C GLY A 27 -5.06 18.01 -4.80
N SER A 28 -3.92 17.35 -4.60
CA SER A 28 -2.93 17.28 -5.67
C SER A 28 -3.45 16.48 -6.87
N ALA A 29 -2.94 16.86 -8.03
CA ALA A 29 -3.24 16.17 -9.26
C ALA A 29 -2.65 14.75 -9.28
N LEU A 30 -3.46 13.80 -9.72
CA LEU A 30 -3.02 12.43 -9.96
C LEU A 30 -2.35 12.36 -11.34
N PRO A 31 -1.13 11.82 -11.45
CA PRO A 31 -0.48 11.71 -12.74
C PRO A 31 -1.22 10.71 -13.63
N PRO A 32 -1.14 10.88 -14.96
CA PRO A 32 -1.51 9.82 -15.89
C PRO A 32 -0.85 8.50 -15.51
N ASN A 33 -1.57 7.41 -15.69
CA ASN A 33 -1.18 6.05 -15.35
C ASN A 33 -1.04 5.73 -13.85
N ALA A 34 -1.32 6.66 -12.92
CA ALA A 34 -1.40 6.32 -11.49
C ALA A 34 -2.43 5.21 -11.25
N LEU A 35 -2.05 4.16 -10.49
CA LEU A 35 -3.01 3.19 -9.99
C LEU A 35 -3.79 3.81 -8.83
N VAL A 36 -5.11 3.71 -8.93
CA VAL A 36 -6.04 4.21 -7.92
C VAL A 36 -7.03 3.13 -7.56
N TYR A 37 -7.46 3.13 -6.32
CA TYR A 37 -8.62 2.38 -5.88
C TYR A 37 -9.86 3.28 -5.95
N VAL A 38 -10.91 2.79 -6.60
CA VAL A 38 -12.18 3.52 -6.71
C VAL A 38 -13.15 3.09 -5.61
N PHE A 39 -13.71 4.06 -4.90
CA PHE A 39 -14.76 3.85 -3.91
C PHE A 39 -16.13 4.18 -4.48
N GLN A 40 -17.09 3.27 -4.32
CA GLN A 40 -18.48 3.54 -4.67
C GLN A 40 -19.20 4.22 -3.49
N THR A 41 -19.83 5.37 -3.77
CA THR A 41 -20.88 5.91 -2.91
C THR A 41 -22.22 5.31 -3.33
N ARG A 42 -22.82 4.49 -2.46
CA ARG A 42 -24.18 3.96 -2.69
C ARG A 42 -25.22 4.88 -2.08
N GLY A 43 -26.00 5.56 -2.93
CA GLY A 43 -27.20 6.30 -2.55
C GLY A 43 -26.95 7.68 -1.93
N LYS A 44 -28.05 8.42 -1.69
CA LYS A 44 -28.02 9.80 -1.16
C LYS A 44 -27.40 9.91 0.25
N LYS A 45 -27.39 8.82 1.01
CA LYS A 45 -26.78 8.76 2.34
C LYS A 45 -25.36 8.23 2.16
N LYS A 46 -24.34 9.10 2.30
CA LYS A 46 -22.89 8.77 2.23
C LYS A 46 -22.41 7.76 3.31
N LYS A 47 -23.28 6.92 3.87
CA LYS A 47 -22.94 5.93 4.89
C LYS A 47 -22.38 4.67 4.22
N GLY A 48 -21.06 4.55 4.26
CA GLY A 48 -20.32 3.35 3.85
C GLY A 48 -19.86 3.41 2.38
N ARG A 49 -18.71 4.07 2.16
CA ARG A 49 -17.97 3.90 0.91
C ARG A 49 -17.45 2.49 0.85
N ARG A 50 -17.82 1.74 -0.20
CA ARG A 50 -17.29 0.40 -0.41
C ARG A 50 -16.17 0.47 -1.46
N PRO A 51 -15.06 -0.23 -1.23
CA PRO A 51 -14.09 -0.48 -2.28
C PRO A 51 -14.82 -1.10 -3.49
N TYR A 52 -14.62 -0.56 -4.70
CA TYR A 52 -15.15 -1.11 -5.94
C TYR A 52 -14.08 -1.90 -6.70
N LEU A 53 -13.23 -1.21 -7.46
CA LEU A 53 -12.20 -1.81 -8.30
C LEU A 53 -11.00 -0.85 -8.38
N LYS A 54 -9.83 -1.43 -8.69
CA LYS A 54 -8.66 -0.65 -9.08
C LYS A 54 -8.81 -0.14 -10.52
N ALA A 55 -8.31 1.05 -10.78
CA ALA A 55 -8.33 1.70 -12.08
C ALA A 55 -7.01 2.47 -12.30
N ARG A 56 -6.70 2.79 -13.56
CA ARG A 56 -5.57 3.67 -13.91
C ARG A 56 -6.12 5.05 -14.24
N VAL A 57 -5.44 6.09 -13.79
CA VAL A 57 -5.74 7.47 -14.20
C VAL A 57 -5.40 7.63 -15.68
N ILE A 58 -6.34 8.12 -16.48
CA ILE A 58 -6.10 8.52 -17.87
C ILE A 58 -5.71 9.99 -17.89
N SER A 59 -6.55 10.82 -17.28
CA SER A 59 -6.37 12.27 -17.26
C SER A 59 -6.92 12.87 -15.97
N ASP A 60 -6.15 13.78 -15.40
CA ASP A 60 -6.57 14.64 -14.30
C ASP A 60 -6.47 16.10 -14.77
N PRO A 61 -7.59 16.86 -14.81
CA PRO A 61 -7.59 18.25 -15.25
C PRO A 61 -6.68 19.21 -14.48
N ALA A 62 -6.22 18.86 -13.27
CA ALA A 62 -5.26 19.69 -12.53
C ALA A 62 -3.80 19.24 -12.73
N PHE A 63 -3.54 18.15 -13.44
CA PHE A 63 -2.18 17.66 -13.65
C PHE A 63 -1.39 18.58 -14.58
N GLY A 64 -0.20 19.00 -14.13
CA GLY A 64 0.67 19.92 -14.88
C GLY A 64 0.17 21.36 -14.93
N LYS A 65 -0.86 21.72 -14.17
CA LYS A 65 -1.24 23.12 -13.97
C LYS A 65 -0.53 23.64 -12.75
N ASP A 66 0.14 24.78 -12.90
CA ASP A 66 0.60 25.57 -11.77
C ASP A 66 -0.65 26.01 -11.02
N VAL A 67 -0.98 25.29 -9.94
CA VAL A 67 -2.02 25.70 -9.01
C VAL A 67 -1.41 26.84 -8.21
N ALA A 68 -1.25 28.01 -8.85
CA ALA A 68 -1.18 29.25 -8.11
C ALA A 68 -2.37 29.20 -7.16
N ALA A 69 -2.11 29.37 -5.86
CA ALA A 69 -3.02 29.10 -4.74
C ALA A 69 -4.35 29.87 -4.84
N ASP A 70 -5.18 29.49 -5.80
CA ASP A 70 -6.44 30.11 -6.08
C ASP A 70 -7.41 29.55 -5.03
N GLU A 71 -7.93 30.45 -4.21
CA GLU A 71 -8.55 30.23 -2.90
C GLU A 71 -9.89 29.45 -2.95
N ASN A 72 -10.18 28.75 -4.04
CA ASN A 72 -11.41 28.00 -4.25
C ASN A 72 -11.24 26.50 -3.98
N GLU A 73 -10.84 26.14 -2.74
CA GLU A 73 -10.78 24.75 -2.25
C GLU A 73 -12.06 23.94 -2.52
N GLY A 74 -13.21 24.61 -2.58
CA GLY A 74 -14.51 23.99 -2.86
C GLY A 74 -14.64 23.37 -4.25
N GLN A 75 -13.89 23.84 -5.26
CA GLN A 75 -13.99 23.30 -6.62
C GLN A 75 -13.22 21.99 -6.80
N ASP A 76 -12.22 21.73 -5.96
CA ASP A 76 -11.33 20.60 -6.14
C ASP A 76 -11.98 19.25 -5.75
N ILE A 77 -12.87 19.26 -4.77
CA ILE A 77 -13.59 18.05 -4.32
C ILE A 77 -14.56 17.53 -5.39
N ASP A 78 -15.16 18.42 -6.18
CA ASP A 78 -16.08 18.06 -7.27
C ASP A 78 -15.35 17.81 -8.60
N ARG A 79 -14.02 17.99 -8.66
CA ARG A 79 -13.19 17.64 -9.82
C ARG A 79 -13.38 16.17 -10.16
N ARG A 80 -13.59 15.90 -11.45
CA ARG A 80 -13.72 14.54 -11.98
C ARG A 80 -12.50 14.16 -12.79
N ILE A 81 -11.92 13.03 -12.41
CA ILE A 81 -10.73 12.44 -13.02
C ILE A 81 -11.18 11.29 -13.91
N GLU A 82 -10.64 11.25 -15.12
CA GLU A 82 -10.91 10.18 -16.05
C GLU A 82 -10.03 8.97 -15.71
N VAL A 83 -10.64 7.81 -15.52
CA VAL A 83 -9.96 6.56 -15.18
C VAL A 83 -10.37 5.44 -16.11
N VAL A 84 -9.49 4.47 -16.32
CA VAL A 84 -9.73 3.23 -17.07
C VAL A 84 -9.67 2.01 -16.16
N TYR A 85 -10.69 1.17 -16.27
CA TYR A 85 -10.78 -0.10 -15.54
C TYR A 85 -10.13 -1.25 -16.33
N PRO A 86 -9.85 -2.40 -15.70
CA PRO A 86 -9.18 -3.53 -16.34
C PRO A 86 -9.85 -4.03 -17.62
N LYS A 87 -11.18 -3.89 -17.74
CA LYS A 87 -11.95 -4.29 -18.92
C LYS A 87 -11.95 -3.25 -20.05
N GLY A 88 -11.14 -2.19 -19.92
CA GLY A 88 -11.03 -1.10 -20.89
C GLY A 88 -12.12 -0.02 -20.79
N SER A 89 -13.13 -0.21 -19.93
CA SER A 89 -14.17 0.81 -19.72
C SER A 89 -13.60 2.04 -19.01
N THR A 90 -14.04 3.22 -19.43
CA THR A 90 -13.58 4.51 -18.90
C THR A 90 -14.72 5.26 -18.21
N TYR A 91 -14.38 5.98 -17.14
CA TYR A 91 -15.35 6.75 -16.37
C TYR A 91 -14.72 8.01 -15.79
N ARG A 92 -15.54 9.03 -15.53
CA ARG A 92 -15.13 10.24 -14.82
C ARG A 92 -15.55 10.14 -13.35
N VAL A 93 -14.60 9.80 -12.50
CA VAL A 93 -14.81 9.55 -11.07
C VAL A 93 -14.44 10.80 -10.29
N ARG A 94 -15.16 11.11 -9.21
CA ARG A 94 -14.82 12.25 -8.36
C ARG A 94 -13.47 12.02 -7.68
N ARG A 95 -12.66 13.07 -7.55
CA ARG A 95 -11.36 12.99 -6.87
C ARG A 95 -11.49 12.38 -5.47
N ASP A 96 -12.57 12.71 -4.77
CA ASP A 96 -12.86 12.23 -3.42
C ASP A 96 -13.30 10.75 -3.35
N GLU A 97 -13.52 10.10 -4.49
CA GLU A 97 -13.80 8.66 -4.63
C GLU A 97 -12.57 7.87 -5.09
N LEU A 98 -11.44 8.54 -5.31
CA LEU A 98 -10.18 7.93 -5.72
C LEU A 98 -9.17 7.92 -4.58
N TYR A 99 -8.53 6.78 -4.40
CA TYR A 99 -7.45 6.60 -3.43
C TYR A 99 -6.18 6.13 -4.15
N PRO A 100 -5.09 6.92 -4.12
CA PRO A 100 -3.85 6.55 -4.81
C PRO A 100 -3.24 5.29 -4.19
N ILE A 101 -2.75 4.39 -5.05
CA ILE A 101 -1.99 3.21 -4.64
C ILE A 101 -0.52 3.49 -4.89
N PHE A 102 0.29 3.41 -3.82
CA PHE A 102 1.74 3.41 -3.94
C PHE A 102 2.18 2.13 -4.63
N GLU A 103 2.76 2.24 -5.82
CA GLU A 103 3.30 1.12 -6.59
C GLU A 103 4.82 1.12 -6.56
N LYS A 104 5.42 -0.03 -6.95
CA LYS A 104 6.83 -0.06 -7.28
C LYS A 104 7.04 0.76 -8.54
N SER A 105 7.98 1.72 -8.57
CA SER A 105 8.41 2.27 -9.85
C SER A 105 9.00 1.13 -10.67
N VAL A 106 8.37 0.80 -11.80
CA VAL A 106 8.71 -0.42 -12.54
C VAL A 106 9.97 -0.20 -13.37
N ASP A 107 10.27 1.01 -13.85
CA ASP A 107 11.34 1.20 -14.83
C ASP A 107 12.05 2.56 -14.81
N ASP A 108 11.74 3.48 -13.87
CA ASP A 108 12.39 4.79 -13.88
C ASP A 108 12.28 5.52 -12.52
N PRO A 109 13.38 5.74 -11.78
CA PRO A 109 13.34 6.54 -10.55
C PRO A 109 12.91 8.00 -10.80
N THR A 110 12.92 8.48 -12.05
CA THR A 110 12.40 9.81 -12.43
C THR A 110 10.92 9.81 -12.83
N TYR A 111 10.28 8.65 -12.97
CA TYR A 111 8.85 8.52 -13.28
C TYR A 111 8.00 8.29 -12.02
N ILE A 112 8.37 8.99 -10.94
CA ILE A 112 7.55 9.11 -9.75
C ILE A 112 7.05 10.56 -9.75
N PHE A 113 5.91 10.81 -10.40
CA PHE A 113 5.25 12.12 -10.53
C PHE A 113 6.03 13.15 -11.38
N GLY A 114 5.58 13.28 -12.64
CA GLY A 114 6.33 13.93 -13.69
C GLY A 114 6.77 15.37 -13.43
N THR A 115 8.03 15.64 -13.76
CA THR A 115 8.51 16.96 -14.15
C THR A 115 9.15 16.85 -15.53
N ARG A 116 8.33 16.99 -16.58
CA ARG A 116 8.85 17.29 -17.92
C ARG A 116 8.86 18.81 -18.04
N ASN A 117 9.99 19.42 -17.66
CA ASN A 117 10.37 20.83 -17.79
C ASN A 117 10.41 21.64 -16.48
N GLY A 118 11.56 21.61 -15.82
CA GLY A 118 12.40 22.81 -15.61
C GLY A 118 11.93 23.99 -14.75
N THR A 119 10.69 24.05 -14.25
CA THR A 119 10.25 25.13 -13.35
C THR A 119 9.80 24.57 -12.01
N ARG A 120 10.73 24.61 -11.05
CA ARG A 120 10.52 24.34 -9.63
C ARG A 120 9.47 25.29 -9.06
N ARG A 121 8.35 24.74 -8.58
CA ARG A 121 7.80 24.94 -7.22
C ARG A 121 6.53 24.11 -7.02
N ASP A 122 6.48 23.42 -5.87
CA ASP A 122 5.30 22.91 -5.17
C ASP A 122 4.62 21.61 -5.66
N THR A 123 5.36 20.67 -6.24
CA THR A 123 4.90 19.28 -6.44
C THR A 123 5.74 18.29 -5.64
N TRP A 124 5.12 17.65 -4.64
CA TRP A 124 5.57 16.44 -3.91
C TRP A 124 7.10 16.23 -3.82
N HIS A 125 7.77 16.95 -2.92
CA HIS A 125 9.22 16.79 -2.63
C HIS A 125 9.67 15.38 -2.20
N LEU A 126 8.75 14.44 -1.99
CA LEU A 126 9.06 13.05 -1.65
C LEU A 126 9.63 12.25 -2.84
N ALA A 127 9.27 12.61 -4.09
CA ALA A 127 9.78 11.94 -5.28
C ALA A 127 11.18 12.40 -5.70
N GLU A 128 11.44 13.71 -5.64
CA GLU A 128 12.74 14.30 -6.00
C GLU A 128 13.88 13.90 -5.04
N THR A 129 13.55 13.38 -3.87
CA THR A 129 14.51 12.98 -2.83
C THR A 129 14.86 11.50 -2.85
N GLY A 130 14.23 10.69 -3.72
CA GLY A 130 14.35 9.22 -3.65
C GLY A 130 13.75 8.61 -2.37
N LEU A 131 13.00 9.39 -1.58
CA LEU A 131 12.40 8.99 -0.31
C LEU A 131 11.08 8.21 -0.46
N LEU A 132 10.53 8.12 -1.67
CA LEU A 132 9.31 7.33 -1.96
C LEU A 132 9.55 5.84 -2.18
N ASP A 133 10.81 5.39 -2.29
CA ASP A 133 11.09 3.98 -2.57
C ASP A 133 10.71 3.06 -1.41
N LYS A 134 10.52 3.63 -0.22
CA LYS A 134 10.43 2.92 1.06
C LYS A 134 9.52 3.67 2.04
N LEU A 135 8.27 3.21 2.15
CA LEU A 135 7.22 3.88 2.95
C LEU A 135 6.82 3.01 4.15
N VAL A 136 6.55 3.65 5.30
CA VAL A 136 5.93 3.00 6.47
C VAL A 136 4.59 3.67 6.76
N LEU A 137 3.49 2.95 6.47
CA LEU A 137 2.14 3.39 6.81
C LEU A 137 1.78 2.89 8.19
N VAL A 138 1.39 3.80 9.09
CA VAL A 138 1.02 3.43 10.46
C VAL A 138 -0.44 3.74 10.71
N CYS A 139 -1.18 2.78 11.27
CA CYS A 139 -2.59 2.91 11.60
C CYS A 139 -2.89 2.35 12.99
N THR A 140 -4.00 2.76 13.60
CA THR A 140 -4.36 2.34 14.96
C THR A 140 -5.37 1.19 14.99
N GLU A 141 -6.27 1.12 14.01
CA GLU A 141 -7.42 0.22 14.00
C GLU A 141 -7.26 -0.94 13.01
N THR A 142 -7.73 -2.12 13.42
CA THR A 142 -7.67 -3.35 12.61
C THR A 142 -8.35 -3.19 11.25
N ASP A 143 -9.48 -2.47 11.20
CA ASP A 143 -10.19 -2.22 9.94
C ASP A 143 -9.40 -1.32 8.99
N ALA A 144 -8.69 -0.32 9.53
CA ALA A 144 -7.81 0.54 8.74
C ALA A 144 -6.60 -0.24 8.23
N TYR A 145 -5.97 -1.03 9.10
CA TYR A 145 -4.85 -1.91 8.75
C TYR A 145 -5.19 -2.87 7.60
N ARG A 146 -6.27 -3.65 7.74
CA ARG A 146 -6.71 -4.60 6.71
C ARG A 146 -7.07 -3.89 5.41
N ARG A 147 -7.70 -2.71 5.50
CA ARG A 147 -8.02 -1.89 4.33
C ARG A 147 -6.77 -1.44 3.61
N LEU A 148 -5.77 -0.90 4.32
CA LEU A 148 -4.50 -0.48 3.72
C LEU A 148 -3.80 -1.65 3.01
N CYS A 149 -3.78 -2.84 3.62
CA CYS A 149 -3.22 -4.03 2.99
C CYS A 149 -3.95 -4.37 1.67
N MET A 150 -5.29 -4.40 1.68
CA MET A 150 -6.08 -4.67 0.47
C MET A 150 -5.90 -3.60 -0.63
N LEU A 151 -5.71 -2.35 -0.25
CA LEU A 151 -5.56 -1.24 -1.20
C LEU A 151 -4.18 -1.25 -1.85
N HIS A 152 -3.13 -1.39 -1.04
CA HIS A 152 -1.76 -1.15 -1.48
C HIS A 152 -1.02 -2.38 -2.03
N VAL A 153 -1.49 -3.59 -1.72
CA VAL A 153 -0.96 -4.82 -2.33
C VAL A 153 -1.55 -4.99 -3.73
N THR A 154 -0.68 -5.12 -4.73
CA THR A 154 -1.02 -5.28 -6.16
C THR A 154 -0.78 -6.71 -6.63
N ARG A 155 -1.23 -7.03 -7.85
CA ARG A 155 -0.98 -8.35 -8.44
C ARG A 155 0.48 -8.59 -8.77
N SER A 156 1.35 -7.58 -8.80
CA SER A 156 2.79 -7.78 -8.98
C SER A 156 3.56 -7.98 -7.68
N ASP A 157 2.92 -7.76 -6.52
CA ASP A 157 3.60 -7.82 -5.24
C ASP A 157 3.77 -9.24 -4.71
N THR A 158 4.83 -9.41 -3.92
CA THR A 158 4.97 -10.49 -2.94
C THR A 158 4.65 -9.92 -1.57
N PHE A 159 3.77 -10.59 -0.83
CA PHE A 159 3.20 -10.08 0.42
C PHE A 159 3.58 -10.96 1.60
N LEU A 160 4.12 -10.35 2.65
CA LEU A 160 4.37 -10.97 3.95
C LEU A 160 3.54 -10.28 5.01
N GLU A 161 2.79 -11.04 5.81
CA GLU A 161 2.14 -10.53 7.03
C GLU A 161 2.80 -11.13 8.28
N ILE A 162 3.29 -10.25 9.16
CA ILE A 162 3.87 -10.59 10.47
C ILE A 162 2.82 -10.38 11.55
N GLY A 163 2.51 -11.43 12.31
CA GLY A 163 1.38 -11.44 13.24
C GLY A 163 0.06 -11.67 12.51
N CYS A 164 0.02 -12.69 11.64
CA CYS A 164 -1.14 -12.93 10.78
C CYS A 164 -2.36 -13.53 11.51
N ASP A 165 -2.19 -13.97 12.76
CA ASP A 165 -3.21 -14.67 13.55
C ASP A 165 -3.87 -15.79 12.72
N TYR A 166 -5.19 -15.79 12.57
CA TYR A 166 -5.92 -16.80 11.78
C TYR A 166 -5.90 -16.57 10.26
N GLY A 167 -5.10 -15.63 9.74
CA GLY A 167 -4.94 -15.38 8.30
C GLY A 167 -6.05 -14.54 7.65
N ILE A 168 -6.92 -13.88 8.43
CA ILE A 168 -8.07 -13.12 7.92
C ILE A 168 -7.65 -12.00 6.96
N CYS A 169 -6.56 -11.29 7.28
CA CYS A 169 -6.05 -10.19 6.46
C CYS A 169 -5.47 -10.71 5.14
N ILE A 170 -4.61 -11.75 5.20
CA ILE A 170 -4.15 -12.50 4.01
C ILE A 170 -5.31 -12.92 3.10
N GLY A 171 -6.36 -13.52 3.65
CA GLY A 171 -7.53 -13.92 2.86
C GLY A 171 -8.23 -12.73 2.18
N ALA A 172 -8.26 -11.56 2.82
CA ALA A 172 -8.80 -10.34 2.25
C ALA A 172 -7.91 -9.74 1.15
N VAL A 173 -6.59 -9.76 1.35
CA VAL A 173 -5.59 -9.34 0.36
C VAL A 173 -5.68 -10.20 -0.90
N LEU A 174 -5.79 -11.53 -0.76
CA LEU A 174 -5.96 -12.42 -1.91
C LEU A 174 -7.20 -12.04 -2.72
N LYS A 175 -8.35 -11.90 -2.05
CA LYS A 175 -9.61 -11.54 -2.73
C LYS A 175 -9.49 -10.21 -3.47
N SER A 176 -8.77 -9.23 -2.91
CA SER A 176 -8.48 -7.96 -3.58
C SER A 176 -7.60 -8.14 -4.82
N CYS A 177 -6.60 -9.02 -4.77
CA CYS A 177 -5.68 -9.31 -5.89
C CYS A 177 -6.27 -10.24 -6.97
N ALA A 178 -7.30 -11.02 -6.65
CA ALA A 178 -7.99 -11.89 -7.61
C ALA A 178 -8.81 -11.08 -8.62
N VAL A 179 -9.22 -9.87 -8.23
CA VAL A 179 -9.84 -8.91 -9.13
C VAL A 179 -8.80 -8.47 -10.17
N ALA A 180 -9.15 -8.54 -11.46
CA ALA A 180 -8.27 -8.09 -12.53
C ALA A 180 -7.77 -6.66 -12.23
N GLU A 181 -6.47 -6.42 -12.36
CA GLU A 181 -5.89 -5.09 -12.40
C GLU A 181 -5.75 -4.66 -13.86
N PRO A 182 -5.85 -3.36 -14.18
CA PRO A 182 -5.49 -2.90 -15.51
C PRO A 182 -4.00 -3.17 -15.69
N GLU A 183 -3.65 -4.05 -16.63
CA GLU A 183 -2.24 -4.25 -16.97
C GLU A 183 -1.64 -2.89 -17.36
N PRO A 184 -0.45 -2.54 -16.84
CA PRO A 184 0.28 -1.41 -17.39
C PRO A 184 0.45 -1.66 -18.90
N ARG A 185 0.33 -0.61 -19.73
CA ARG A 185 0.64 -0.73 -21.16
C ARG A 185 2.09 -1.18 -21.28
N ARG A 186 2.32 -2.45 -21.64
CA ARG A 186 3.65 -2.97 -21.93
C ARG A 186 3.95 -2.71 -23.40
N GLU A 187 5.13 -2.16 -23.67
CA GLU A 187 5.63 -1.97 -25.05
C GLU A 187 6.27 -3.24 -25.62
N ARG A 188 6.40 -4.34 -24.84
CA ARG A 188 7.08 -5.58 -25.26
C ARG A 188 6.15 -6.79 -25.27
N ASP A 189 6.25 -7.58 -26.35
CA ASP A 189 5.41 -8.74 -26.70
C ASP A 189 5.78 -10.05 -25.98
N GLU A 190 6.58 -10.04 -24.90
CA GLU A 190 6.89 -11.29 -24.20
C GLU A 190 5.67 -11.84 -23.44
N PRO A 191 5.35 -13.14 -23.60
CA PRO A 191 4.21 -13.76 -22.94
C PRO A 191 4.46 -13.86 -21.43
N TYR A 192 3.84 -12.96 -20.66
CA TYR A 192 3.84 -13.00 -19.21
C TYR A 192 2.96 -14.15 -18.72
N VAL A 193 3.56 -15.14 -18.05
CA VAL A 193 2.83 -16.19 -17.34
C VAL A 193 2.73 -15.77 -15.87
N PRO A 194 1.58 -15.25 -15.41
CA PRO A 194 1.42 -14.87 -14.01
C PRO A 194 1.57 -16.11 -13.13
N ARG A 195 2.42 -16.02 -12.09
CA ARG A 195 2.40 -16.97 -10.97
C ARG A 195 1.01 -16.98 -10.33
N LYS A 196 0.65 -18.10 -9.72
CA LYS A 196 -0.58 -18.17 -8.92
C LYS A 196 -0.48 -17.16 -7.78
N VAL A 197 -1.60 -16.52 -7.44
CA VAL A 197 -1.58 -15.43 -6.45
C VAL A 197 -1.21 -15.97 -5.07
N GLU A 198 -1.60 -17.22 -4.80
CA GLU A 198 -1.36 -17.99 -3.60
C GLU A 198 0.15 -18.24 -3.36
N GLU A 199 0.94 -18.34 -4.43
CA GLU A 199 2.41 -18.53 -4.37
C GLU A 199 3.16 -17.24 -4.02
N ARG A 200 2.45 -16.15 -3.70
CA ARG A 200 3.02 -14.81 -3.46
C ARG A 200 2.60 -14.21 -2.14
N ILE A 201 2.00 -15.01 -1.27
CA ILE A 201 1.52 -14.58 0.04
C ILE A 201 2.09 -15.50 1.11
N LEU A 202 2.69 -14.90 2.14
CA LEU A 202 3.24 -15.57 3.30
C LEU A 202 2.67 -14.95 4.58
N GLY A 203 2.15 -15.78 5.47
CA GLY A 203 1.76 -15.37 6.82
C GLY A 203 2.68 -15.98 7.87
N ILE A 204 3.10 -15.19 8.85
CA ILE A 204 3.85 -15.70 9.99
C ILE A 204 3.24 -15.21 11.30
N ASP A 205 3.32 -16.04 12.32
CA ASP A 205 2.90 -15.70 13.67
C ASP A 205 3.78 -16.45 14.68
N ILE A 206 3.85 -15.97 15.91
CA ILE A 206 4.53 -16.68 17.00
C ILE A 206 3.61 -17.76 17.62
N SER A 207 2.29 -17.61 17.47
CA SER A 207 1.28 -18.53 17.97
C SER A 207 1.10 -19.74 17.04
N ALA A 208 1.60 -20.90 17.45
CA ALA A 208 1.40 -22.15 16.71
C ALA A 208 -0.09 -22.49 16.52
N GLU A 209 -0.92 -22.23 17.53
CA GLU A 209 -2.37 -22.45 17.46
C GLU A 209 -3.02 -21.58 16.37
N SER A 210 -2.66 -20.29 16.30
CA SER A 210 -3.18 -19.38 15.28
C SER A 210 -2.79 -19.84 13.87
N ILE A 211 -1.54 -20.29 13.69
CA ILE A 211 -1.04 -20.81 12.42
C ILE A 211 -1.77 -22.10 12.00
N ASP A 212 -2.05 -23.01 12.92
CA ASP A 212 -2.82 -24.22 12.62
C ASP A 212 -4.25 -23.90 12.16
N ILE A 213 -4.89 -22.90 12.77
CA ILE A 213 -6.20 -22.42 12.35
C ILE A 213 -6.12 -21.74 10.98
N ALA A 214 -5.09 -20.94 10.73
CA ALA A 214 -4.87 -20.26 9.46
C ALA A 214 -4.70 -21.26 8.31
N ARG A 215 -3.86 -22.29 8.48
CA ARG A 215 -3.63 -23.36 7.49
C ARG A 215 -4.93 -24.11 7.14
N LYS A 216 -5.78 -24.38 8.14
CA LYS A 216 -7.09 -25.02 7.93
C LYS A 216 -8.09 -24.10 7.22
N SER A 217 -8.06 -22.81 7.52
CA SER A 217 -9.02 -21.82 6.98
C SER A 217 -8.65 -21.35 5.57
N HIS A 218 -7.39 -21.49 5.21
CA HIS A 218 -6.78 -20.98 3.99
C HIS A 218 -5.88 -22.07 3.38
N GLU A 219 -6.50 -23.11 2.84
CA GLU A 219 -5.81 -24.23 2.19
C GLU A 219 -5.04 -23.74 0.94
N GLY A 220 -3.80 -24.21 0.77
CA GLY A 220 -2.93 -23.85 -0.35
C GLY A 220 -2.04 -22.62 -0.13
N PHE A 221 -2.11 -21.96 1.03
CA PHE A 221 -1.26 -20.83 1.38
C PHE A 221 -0.12 -21.24 2.30
N CYS A 222 0.93 -20.42 2.32
CA CYS A 222 2.06 -20.62 3.22
C CYS A 222 1.86 -19.85 4.52
N PHE A 223 1.81 -20.59 5.63
CA PHE A 223 1.82 -20.05 6.99
C PHE A 223 2.90 -20.74 7.80
N ASP A 224 3.61 -20.02 8.65
CA ASP A 224 4.63 -20.61 9.52
C ASP A 224 4.74 -19.95 10.91
N VAL A 225 5.28 -20.71 11.86
CA VAL A 225 5.48 -20.28 13.24
C VAL A 225 6.88 -19.68 13.39
N ILE A 226 6.99 -18.35 13.44
CA ILE A 226 8.28 -17.65 13.51
C ILE A 226 8.22 -16.46 14.47
N ASP A 227 9.22 -16.36 15.36
CA ASP A 227 9.44 -15.16 16.18
C ASP A 227 10.21 -14.08 15.38
N ALA A 228 9.44 -13.20 14.73
CA ALA A 228 9.95 -12.10 13.93
C ALA A 228 10.80 -11.06 14.71
N LEU A 229 10.80 -11.09 16.04
CA LEU A 229 11.62 -10.20 16.86
C LEU A 229 13.01 -10.77 17.17
N SER A 230 13.23 -12.06 16.95
CA SER A 230 14.53 -12.70 17.16
C SER A 230 15.43 -12.60 15.93
N MET A 231 16.75 -12.69 16.12
CA MET A 231 17.70 -12.73 14.99
C MET A 231 17.54 -14.01 14.17
N GLN A 232 17.28 -15.14 14.83
CA GLN A 232 17.02 -16.42 14.17
C GLN A 232 15.75 -16.33 13.33
N GLY A 233 14.66 -15.81 13.90
CA GLY A 233 13.40 -15.67 13.16
C GLY A 233 13.50 -14.73 11.96
N LEU A 234 14.34 -13.69 11.99
CA LEU A 234 14.61 -12.89 10.80
C LEU A 234 15.29 -13.71 9.69
N GLU A 235 16.23 -14.58 10.04
CA GLU A 235 16.88 -15.48 9.09
C GLU A 235 15.91 -16.54 8.54
N ASP A 236 15.06 -17.10 9.42
CA ASP A 236 14.00 -18.03 9.03
C ASP A 236 13.00 -17.37 8.06
N ILE A 237 12.63 -16.10 8.29
CA ILE A 237 11.77 -15.31 7.39
C ILE A 237 12.41 -15.16 6.01
N LYS A 238 13.71 -14.85 5.92
CA LYS A 238 14.41 -14.70 4.64
C LYS A 238 14.41 -16.01 3.86
N ASN A 239 14.81 -17.09 4.51
CA ASN A 239 14.85 -18.42 3.90
C ASN A 239 13.45 -18.87 3.43
N LEU A 240 12.42 -18.61 4.24
CA LEU A 240 11.05 -18.95 3.90
C LEU A 240 10.50 -18.07 2.77
N ALA A 241 10.82 -16.77 2.74
CA ALA A 241 10.47 -15.86 1.66
C ALA A 241 11.13 -16.27 0.34
N ASP A 242 12.42 -16.59 0.33
CA ASP A 242 13.13 -17.06 -0.86
C ASP A 242 12.51 -18.35 -1.39
N LYS A 243 12.19 -19.30 -0.50
CA LYS A 243 11.54 -20.56 -0.88
C LYS A 243 10.11 -20.37 -1.41
N THR A 244 9.32 -19.53 -0.77
CA THR A 244 7.88 -19.43 -1.00
C THR A 244 7.55 -18.37 -2.05
N LEU A 245 8.08 -17.16 -1.86
CA LEU A 245 7.82 -15.99 -2.70
C LEU A 245 8.79 -15.93 -3.88
N GLY A 246 9.87 -16.72 -3.85
CA GLY A 246 10.96 -16.67 -4.85
C GLY A 246 11.86 -15.46 -4.70
N GLY A 247 11.92 -14.88 -3.49
CA GLY A 247 12.71 -13.70 -3.16
C GLY A 247 12.15 -12.91 -1.98
N PRO A 248 12.71 -11.73 -1.68
CA PRO A 248 12.20 -10.86 -0.62
C PRO A 248 10.77 -10.37 -0.88
N PRO A 249 9.95 -10.16 0.18
CA PRO A 249 8.63 -9.56 0.04
C PRO A 249 8.71 -8.12 -0.43
N THR A 250 7.88 -7.71 -1.38
CA THR A 250 7.77 -6.31 -1.80
C THR A 250 6.90 -5.50 -0.85
N VAL A 251 5.90 -6.13 -0.20
CA VAL A 251 5.05 -5.48 0.80
C VAL A 251 5.07 -6.30 2.08
N VAL A 252 5.33 -5.64 3.22
CA VAL A 252 5.29 -6.27 4.55
C VAL A 252 4.21 -5.60 5.38
N ALA A 253 3.32 -6.39 5.97
CA ALA A 253 2.33 -5.93 6.93
C ALA A 253 2.68 -6.44 8.33
N ILE A 254 2.51 -5.60 9.35
CA ILE A 254 2.92 -5.87 10.74
C ILE A 254 1.73 -5.62 11.66
N ASP A 255 1.25 -6.70 12.27
CA ASP A 255 0.21 -6.72 13.31
C ASP A 255 0.62 -7.63 14.48
N ILE A 256 1.73 -7.29 15.14
CA ILE A 256 2.27 -8.08 16.26
C ILE A 256 1.58 -7.79 17.60
N ASN A 257 0.26 -7.53 17.58
CA ASN A 257 -0.59 -7.09 18.69
C ASN A 257 -0.40 -5.60 19.06
N GLY A 258 -1.44 -4.81 18.83
CA GLY A 258 -1.42 -3.34 18.92
C GLY A 258 -1.20 -2.73 20.32
N VAL A 259 -1.02 -3.55 21.36
CA VAL A 259 -0.69 -3.14 22.74
C VAL A 259 0.77 -3.46 23.10
N ARG A 260 1.57 -4.05 22.19
CA ARG A 260 3.00 -4.21 22.43
C ARG A 260 3.67 -2.86 22.67
N GLU A 261 4.75 -2.90 23.45
CA GLU A 261 5.65 -1.77 23.66
C GLU A 261 6.18 -1.24 22.32
N VAL A 262 6.34 0.08 22.23
CA VAL A 262 6.77 0.77 20.99
C VAL A 262 8.10 0.21 20.49
N GLU A 263 9.00 -0.15 21.40
CA GLU A 263 10.33 -0.70 21.11
C GLU A 263 10.24 -2.03 20.34
N ALA A 264 9.27 -2.89 20.68
CA ALA A 264 9.05 -4.15 19.99
C ALA A 264 8.53 -3.92 18.56
N VAL A 265 7.61 -2.96 18.39
CA VAL A 265 7.10 -2.56 17.08
C VAL A 265 8.21 -1.96 16.22
N GLN A 266 9.01 -1.05 16.78
CA GLN A 266 10.16 -0.45 16.10
C GLN A 266 11.22 -1.49 15.73
N LYS A 267 11.47 -2.49 16.59
CA LYS A 267 12.36 -3.61 16.28
C LYS A 267 11.84 -4.44 15.12
N CYS A 268 10.55 -4.78 15.13
CA CYS A 268 9.91 -5.52 14.04
C CYS A 268 9.99 -4.74 12.71
N ILE A 269 9.71 -3.43 12.74
CA ILE A 269 9.85 -2.56 11.57
C ILE A 269 11.30 -2.58 11.06
N ARG A 270 12.30 -2.39 11.93
CA ARG A 270 13.72 -2.45 11.53
C ARG A 270 14.08 -3.79 10.89
N ASN A 271 13.63 -4.90 11.46
CA ASN A 271 13.81 -6.23 10.88
C ASN A 271 13.18 -6.34 9.49
N ALA A 272 11.91 -5.91 9.34
CA ALA A 272 11.21 -5.87 8.06
C ALA A 272 11.91 -4.99 7.02
N MET A 273 12.48 -3.84 7.42
CA MET A 273 13.25 -2.97 6.53
C MET A 273 14.46 -3.67 5.91
N THR A 274 15.08 -4.64 6.61
CA THR A 274 16.21 -5.43 6.07
C THR A 274 15.82 -6.38 4.95
N LEU A 275 14.52 -6.70 4.83
CA LEU A 275 13.97 -7.49 3.73
C LEU A 275 13.84 -6.65 2.44
N GLY A 276 14.02 -5.32 2.52
CA GLY A 276 13.91 -4.40 1.39
C GLY A 276 12.52 -4.22 0.77
N PRO A 277 11.41 -4.24 1.54
CA PRO A 277 10.09 -3.99 0.95
C PRO A 277 9.98 -2.55 0.46
N ARG A 278 9.18 -2.32 -0.58
CA ARG A 278 8.80 -0.96 -1.01
C ARG A 278 7.84 -0.29 -0.03
N LEU A 279 7.09 -1.11 0.70
CA LEU A 279 6.04 -0.65 1.59
C LEU A 279 5.93 -1.54 2.83
N ILE A 280 5.88 -0.89 3.98
CA ILE A 280 5.56 -1.49 5.28
C ILE A 280 4.25 -0.90 5.78
N ILE A 281 3.31 -1.75 6.20
CA ILE A 281 2.03 -1.33 6.78
C ILE A 281 1.98 -1.83 8.22
N VAL A 282 1.80 -0.94 9.18
CA VAL A 282 1.92 -1.25 10.61
C VAL A 282 0.62 -0.91 11.34
N LYS A 283 0.11 -1.85 12.13
CA LYS A 283 -0.93 -1.59 13.11
C LYS A 283 -0.30 -1.36 14.49
N SER A 284 -0.36 -0.14 14.99
CA SER A 284 0.13 0.18 16.34
C SER A 284 -0.55 1.41 16.91
N ARG A 285 -1.23 1.25 18.06
CA ARG A 285 -1.83 2.37 18.81
C ARG A 285 -0.78 3.21 19.52
N ASN A 286 0.36 2.61 19.87
CA ASN A 286 1.42 3.27 20.62
C ASN A 286 2.41 4.01 19.73
N LEU A 287 2.68 3.52 18.50
CA LEU A 287 3.56 4.20 17.54
C LEU A 287 2.85 5.37 16.85
N TYR A 288 1.56 5.24 16.56
CA TYR A 288 0.79 6.25 15.82
C TYR A 288 0.85 7.68 16.41
N PRO A 289 0.68 7.92 17.73
CA PRO A 289 0.75 9.27 18.31
C PRO A 289 2.15 9.88 18.32
N LEU A 290 3.19 9.13 17.91
CA LEU A 290 4.57 9.62 17.81
C LEU A 290 4.93 10.17 16.42
N LEU A 291 3.96 10.23 15.49
CA LEU A 291 4.11 10.61 14.07
C LEU A 291 3.28 11.86 13.71
#